data_AF-A0A3T0EBY6-F1
#
_entry.id   AF-A0A3T0EBY6-F1
#
_cell.length_a   1.000
_cell.length_b   1.000
_cell.length_c   1.000
_cell.angle_alpha   90.00
_cell.angle_beta   90.00
_cell.angle_gamma   90.00
#
_symmetry.space_group_name_H-M   'P 1'
#
loop_
_entity.id
_entity.type
_entity.pdbx_description
1 polymer ?
#
loop_
_entity_poly.entity_id
_entity_poly.type
_entity_poly.pdbx_seq_one_letter_code
_entity_poly.pdbx_strand_id
1 'polypeptide(L)'
;MEQTNALARLEAIHDAVKAVNRGPGNAAAWFAAYALTPSQAQTDEAVADMQLTREALKSSLGGWRAPTGDLLWIYAALLASHGKTAQAFLKVRDALREDEKASRTRKLHEGGSRAALVLTLADATSAQAVRRFFSIKQAILPSWWRANPEVTDLFAASHAARDESGDNVQRQREAAMAVFEADQAARGLKREGARLSVLYQQPANEVLSRFLALREAVKAHRKIRYTGNHHIWMEWAAQGVTPADLPVIEANMEALSKVPQTGAARLRLAQLVWLGERTDGSLGALAAMSAMIAAQTMAIIAITSATTAVVATSAGR
;
A
#
# COMPACT_ATOMS: atom_id res chain seq x y z
N MET A 1 -3.09 13.00 24.43
CA MET A 1 -3.48 11.87 25.29
C MET A 1 -4.12 10.72 24.49
N GLU A 2 -4.57 10.93 23.24
CA GLU A 2 -5.11 9.86 22.37
C GLU A 2 -4.04 9.00 21.67
N GLN A 3 -2.84 9.56 21.43
CA GLN A 3 -1.72 8.87 20.74
C GLN A 3 -1.27 7.57 21.42
N THR A 4 -1.43 7.50 22.75
CA THR A 4 -1.11 6.32 23.55
C THR A 4 -2.06 5.15 23.25
N ASN A 5 -3.28 5.41 22.78
CA ASN A 5 -4.30 4.38 22.55
C ASN A 5 -4.11 3.64 21.22
N ALA A 6 -3.78 4.36 20.13
CA ALA A 6 -3.57 3.74 18.81
C ALA A 6 -2.33 2.82 18.78
N LEU A 7 -1.21 3.28 19.35
CA LEU A 7 0.00 2.48 19.50
C LEU A 7 -0.23 1.27 20.42
N ALA A 8 -0.89 1.45 21.58
CA ALA A 8 -1.20 0.34 22.48
C ALA A 8 -2.11 -0.70 21.82
N ARG A 9 -3.13 -0.28 21.05
CA ARG A 9 -3.97 -1.19 20.25
C ARG A 9 -3.14 -1.95 19.23
N LEU A 10 -2.26 -1.27 18.50
CA LEU A 10 -1.37 -1.90 17.51
C LEU A 10 -0.45 -2.94 18.17
N GLU A 11 0.16 -2.63 19.32
CA GLU A 11 1.01 -3.58 20.05
C GLU A 11 0.21 -4.80 20.54
N ALA A 12 -0.97 -4.59 21.12
CA ALA A 12 -1.82 -5.69 21.59
C ALA A 12 -2.25 -6.62 20.45
N ILE A 13 -2.63 -6.07 19.29
CA ILE A 13 -2.96 -6.86 18.11
C ILE A 13 -1.70 -7.57 17.57
N HIS A 14 -0.55 -6.91 17.53
CA HIS A 14 0.69 -7.51 17.09
C HIS A 14 1.07 -8.74 17.94
N ASP A 15 0.96 -8.64 19.26
CA ASP A 15 1.27 -9.75 20.15
C ASP A 15 0.33 -10.94 19.92
N ALA A 16 -0.95 -10.69 19.71
CA ALA A 16 -1.92 -11.73 19.33
C ALA A 16 -1.60 -12.34 17.95
N VAL A 17 -1.25 -11.53 16.95
CA VAL A 17 -0.83 -12.00 15.60
C VAL A 17 0.44 -12.85 15.69
N LYS A 18 1.41 -12.49 16.53
CA LYS A 18 2.65 -13.25 16.75
C LYS A 18 2.43 -14.58 17.46
N ALA A 19 1.37 -14.69 18.27
CA ALA A 19 1.00 -15.92 18.95
C ALA A 19 0.39 -16.97 18.00
N VAL A 20 0.00 -16.58 16.79
CA VAL A 20 -0.53 -17.51 15.78
C VAL A 20 0.54 -18.51 15.33
N ASN A 21 0.24 -19.80 15.46
CA ASN A 21 1.14 -20.87 15.04
C ASN A 21 1.40 -20.79 13.52
N ARG A 22 2.68 -20.75 13.12
CA ARG A 22 3.12 -20.52 11.73
C ARG A 22 2.52 -19.24 11.13
N GLY A 23 2.34 -18.22 11.98
CA GLY A 23 1.89 -16.87 11.63
C GLY A 23 2.89 -16.11 10.73
N PRO A 24 2.59 -14.84 10.43
CA PRO A 24 3.45 -14.01 9.58
C PRO A 24 4.85 -13.77 10.20
N GLY A 25 5.84 -13.54 9.33
CA GLY A 25 7.19 -13.13 9.73
C GLY A 25 7.22 -11.75 10.42
N ASN A 26 8.35 -11.38 11.04
CA ASN A 26 8.44 -10.23 11.96
C ASN A 26 7.81 -8.93 11.44
N ALA A 27 8.27 -8.38 10.32
CA ALA A 27 7.67 -7.15 9.77
C ALA A 27 6.21 -7.36 9.34
N ALA A 28 5.92 -8.49 8.70
CA ALA A 28 4.58 -8.79 8.20
C ALA A 28 3.54 -8.90 9.33
N ALA A 29 3.94 -9.39 10.51
CA ALA A 29 3.09 -9.42 11.70
C ALA A 29 2.65 -8.02 12.12
N TRP A 30 3.55 -7.03 12.10
CA TRP A 30 3.21 -5.64 12.39
C TRP A 30 2.27 -5.02 11.35
N PHE A 31 2.46 -5.32 10.06
CA PHE A 31 1.54 -4.81 9.03
C PHE A 31 0.18 -5.50 9.05
N ALA A 32 0.14 -6.80 9.34
CA ALA A 32 -1.12 -7.52 9.57
C ALA A 32 -1.84 -6.95 10.80
N ALA A 33 -1.11 -6.68 11.89
CA ALA A 33 -1.67 -6.05 13.08
C ALA A 33 -2.22 -4.64 12.78
N TYR A 34 -1.46 -3.82 12.06
CA TYR A 34 -1.94 -2.50 11.62
C TYR A 34 -3.18 -2.58 10.74
N ALA A 35 -3.22 -3.54 9.82
CA ALA A 35 -4.38 -3.76 8.96
C ALA A 35 -5.64 -4.18 9.75
N LEU A 36 -5.48 -4.79 10.93
CA LEU A 36 -6.56 -5.16 11.84
C LEU A 36 -6.98 -4.02 12.78
N THR A 37 -6.16 -2.99 12.98
CA THR A 37 -6.47 -1.86 13.87
C THR A 37 -7.84 -1.22 13.62
N PRO A 38 -8.31 -1.02 12.37
CA PRO A 38 -9.64 -0.46 12.08
C PRO A 38 -10.81 -1.38 12.43
N SER A 39 -10.58 -2.67 12.67
CA SER A 39 -11.64 -3.61 13.05
C SER A 39 -12.32 -3.15 14.33
N GLN A 40 -13.65 -3.25 14.40
CA GLN A 40 -14.41 -2.98 15.63
C GLN A 40 -14.45 -4.19 16.57
N ALA A 41 -14.02 -5.36 16.10
CA ALA A 41 -13.96 -6.58 16.89
C ALA A 41 -12.91 -6.49 18.01
N GLN A 42 -13.07 -7.35 19.01
CA GLN A 42 -12.02 -7.56 20.01
C GLN A 42 -10.77 -8.16 19.36
N THR A 43 -9.59 -7.93 19.95
CA THR A 43 -8.30 -8.36 19.38
C THR A 43 -8.30 -9.83 18.98
N ASP A 44 -8.76 -10.71 19.87
CA ASP A 44 -8.74 -12.16 19.62
C ASP A 44 -9.70 -12.57 18.50
N GLU A 45 -10.87 -11.93 18.42
CA GLU A 45 -11.86 -12.14 17.36
C GLU A 45 -11.32 -11.66 16.01
N ALA A 46 -10.73 -10.46 15.95
CA ALA A 46 -10.10 -9.94 14.73
C ALA A 46 -8.96 -10.84 14.22
N VAL A 47 -8.17 -11.42 15.11
CA VAL A 47 -7.08 -12.35 14.77
C VAL A 47 -7.63 -13.73 14.36
N ALA A 48 -8.74 -14.18 14.95
CA ALA A 48 -9.43 -15.40 14.53
C ALA A 48 -10.02 -15.26 13.11
N ASP A 49 -10.68 -14.13 12.82
CA ASP A 49 -11.24 -13.82 11.50
C ASP A 49 -10.15 -13.72 10.42
N MET A 50 -9.01 -13.12 10.76
CA MET A 50 -7.82 -13.11 9.89
C MET A 50 -7.36 -14.54 9.57
N GLN A 51 -7.29 -15.43 10.56
CA GLN A 51 -6.88 -16.83 10.35
C GLN A 51 -7.87 -17.58 9.47
N LEU A 52 -9.17 -17.46 9.72
CA LEU A 52 -10.22 -18.07 8.91
C LEU A 52 -10.15 -17.60 7.45
N THR A 53 -10.00 -16.28 7.25
CA THR A 53 -9.85 -15.68 5.92
C THR A 53 -8.60 -16.17 5.23
N ARG A 54 -7.48 -16.29 5.95
CA ARG A 54 -6.21 -16.81 5.43
C ARG A 54 -6.33 -18.25 4.96
N GLU A 55 -6.95 -19.12 5.75
CA GLU A 55 -7.14 -20.53 5.36
C GLU A 55 -8.04 -20.67 4.13
N ALA A 56 -9.13 -19.89 4.07
CA ALA A 56 -10.00 -19.87 2.90
C ALA A 56 -9.24 -19.42 1.64
N LEU A 57 -8.47 -18.33 1.71
CA LEU A 57 -7.62 -17.88 0.60
C LEU A 57 -6.58 -18.95 0.21
N LYS A 58 -5.89 -19.54 1.18
CA LYS A 58 -4.86 -20.55 0.93
C LYS A 58 -5.44 -21.80 0.24
N SER A 59 -6.61 -22.24 0.69
CA SER A 59 -7.31 -23.41 0.12
C SER A 59 -7.67 -23.18 -1.35
N SER A 60 -8.18 -21.99 -1.70
CA SER A 60 -8.57 -21.68 -3.07
C SER A 60 -7.41 -21.33 -4.01
N LEU A 61 -6.35 -20.70 -3.49
CA LEU A 61 -5.20 -20.25 -4.29
C LEU A 61 -4.10 -21.31 -4.44
N GLY A 62 -4.03 -22.24 -3.48
CA GLY A 62 -2.91 -23.16 -3.35
C GLY A 62 -1.62 -22.45 -2.93
N GLY A 63 -0.48 -23.13 -3.10
CA GLY A 63 0.84 -22.62 -2.67
C GLY A 63 1.54 -21.67 -3.66
N TRP A 64 1.07 -21.57 -4.90
CA TRP A 64 1.82 -20.94 -6.00
C TRP A 64 1.18 -19.67 -6.55
N ARG A 65 -0.10 -19.43 -6.27
CA ARG A 65 -0.82 -18.26 -6.77
C ARG A 65 -0.80 -17.17 -5.71
N ALA A 66 -0.32 -15.99 -6.07
CA ALA A 66 -0.31 -14.80 -5.21
C ALA A 66 -1.74 -14.43 -4.72
N PRO A 67 -1.90 -13.81 -3.54
CA PRO A 67 -0.84 -13.55 -2.55
C PRO A 67 -0.33 -14.86 -1.91
N THR A 68 0.97 -14.93 -1.63
CA THR A 68 1.61 -16.07 -0.94
C THR A 68 2.45 -15.59 0.25
N GLY A 69 2.90 -16.52 1.11
CA GLY A 69 3.78 -16.22 2.23
C GLY A 69 3.22 -15.16 3.17
N ASP A 70 4.04 -14.17 3.51
CA ASP A 70 3.67 -13.06 4.40
C ASP A 70 2.59 -12.14 3.81
N LEU A 71 2.54 -11.96 2.49
CA LEU A 71 1.51 -11.15 1.85
C LEU A 71 0.11 -11.75 2.02
N LEU A 72 0.01 -13.09 2.07
CA LEU A 72 -1.26 -13.76 2.28
C LEU A 72 -1.87 -13.39 3.65
N TRP A 73 -1.05 -13.25 4.69
CA TRP A 73 -1.49 -12.81 6.01
C TRP A 73 -1.98 -11.36 6.00
N ILE A 74 -1.27 -10.46 5.32
CA ILE A 74 -1.68 -9.05 5.21
C ILE A 74 -2.99 -8.92 4.42
N TYR A 75 -3.15 -9.68 3.33
CA TYR A 75 -4.41 -9.69 2.57
C TYR A 75 -5.57 -10.21 3.43
N ALA A 76 -5.35 -11.28 4.19
CA ALA A 76 -6.35 -11.81 5.10
C ALA A 76 -6.73 -10.80 6.19
N ALA A 77 -5.75 -10.10 6.77
CA ALA A 77 -5.97 -9.05 7.77
C ALA A 77 -6.80 -7.89 7.22
N LEU A 78 -6.47 -7.41 6.01
CA LEU A 78 -7.22 -6.33 5.36
C LEU A 78 -8.66 -6.72 5.05
N LEU A 79 -8.87 -7.93 4.53
CA LEU A 79 -10.21 -8.42 4.23
C LEU A 79 -11.03 -8.59 5.52
N ALA A 80 -10.45 -9.24 6.54
CA ALA A 80 -11.10 -9.47 7.83
C ALA A 80 -11.50 -8.14 8.51
N SER A 81 -10.60 -7.15 8.56
CA SER A 81 -10.89 -5.87 9.21
C SER A 81 -11.97 -5.04 8.52
N HIS A 82 -12.24 -5.30 7.24
CA HIS A 82 -13.28 -4.66 6.45
C HIS A 82 -14.53 -5.53 6.28
N GLY A 83 -14.64 -6.64 7.03
CA GLY A 83 -15.76 -7.58 6.94
C GLY A 83 -15.91 -8.22 5.55
N LYS A 84 -14.82 -8.33 4.77
CA LYS A 84 -14.81 -8.91 3.43
C LYS A 84 -14.40 -10.38 3.50
N THR A 85 -14.98 -11.20 2.63
CA THR A 85 -14.69 -12.63 2.58
C THR A 85 -13.63 -12.96 1.53
N ALA A 86 -12.92 -14.08 1.73
CA ALA A 86 -12.03 -14.64 0.72
C ALA A 86 -12.77 -14.91 -0.61
N GLN A 87 -14.02 -15.37 -0.55
CA GLN A 87 -14.84 -15.65 -1.74
C GLN A 87 -15.12 -14.38 -2.56
N ALA A 88 -15.43 -13.26 -1.91
CA ALA A 88 -15.64 -11.98 -2.60
C ALA A 88 -14.37 -11.55 -3.36
N PHE A 89 -13.21 -11.63 -2.69
CA PHE A 89 -11.91 -11.37 -3.32
C PHE A 89 -11.65 -12.27 -4.53
N LEU A 90 -11.86 -13.58 -4.38
CA LEU A 90 -11.62 -14.56 -5.44
C LEU A 90 -12.53 -14.33 -6.64
N LYS A 91 -13.81 -14.01 -6.41
CA LYS A 91 -14.77 -13.68 -7.47
C LYS A 91 -14.31 -12.49 -8.31
N VAL A 92 -13.86 -11.41 -7.68
CA VAL A 92 -13.35 -10.23 -8.40
C VAL A 92 -12.06 -10.58 -9.15
N ARG A 93 -11.18 -11.36 -8.53
CA ARG A 93 -9.94 -11.81 -9.18
C ARG A 93 -10.21 -12.65 -10.43
N ASP A 94 -11.16 -13.57 -10.36
CA ASP A 94 -11.50 -14.43 -11.50
C ASP A 94 -12.13 -13.60 -12.62
N ALA A 95 -13.03 -12.66 -12.30
CA ALA A 95 -13.58 -11.73 -13.29
C ALA A 95 -12.49 -10.88 -13.99
N LEU A 96 -11.49 -10.39 -13.24
CA LEU A 96 -10.35 -9.69 -13.82
C LEU A 96 -9.56 -10.59 -14.79
N ARG A 97 -9.36 -11.86 -14.46
CA ARG A 97 -8.60 -12.81 -15.30
C ARG A 97 -9.37 -13.22 -16.56
N GLU A 98 -10.68 -13.35 -16.46
CA GLU A 98 -11.56 -13.63 -17.62
C GLU A 98 -11.48 -12.48 -18.63
N ASP A 99 -11.55 -11.24 -18.16
CA ASP A 99 -11.56 -10.04 -19.00
C ASP A 99 -10.16 -9.61 -19.49
N GLU A 100 -9.07 -10.12 -18.89
CA GLU A 100 -7.68 -9.74 -19.19
C GLU A 100 -7.36 -9.83 -20.68
N LYS A 101 -7.68 -10.96 -21.33
CA LYS A 101 -7.36 -11.20 -22.74
C LYS A 101 -8.08 -10.23 -23.67
N ALA A 102 -9.34 -9.93 -23.38
CA ALA A 102 -10.16 -9.00 -24.15
C ALA A 102 -9.69 -7.54 -23.97
N SER A 103 -9.12 -7.21 -22.82
CA SER A 103 -8.77 -5.83 -22.44
C SER A 103 -7.62 -5.21 -23.23
N ARG A 104 -6.71 -6.00 -23.81
CA ARG A 104 -5.47 -5.54 -24.47
C ARG A 104 -4.54 -4.69 -23.57
N THR A 105 -4.71 -4.73 -22.25
CA THR A 105 -3.98 -3.88 -21.28
C THR A 105 -2.62 -4.44 -20.80
N ARG A 106 -2.05 -5.42 -21.51
CA ARG A 106 -0.95 -6.29 -21.02
C ARG A 106 -1.37 -7.14 -19.81
N LYS A 107 -0.44 -7.98 -19.33
CA LYS A 107 -0.71 -8.90 -18.23
C LYS A 107 -1.08 -8.18 -16.93
N LEU A 108 -1.94 -8.81 -16.13
CA LEU A 108 -2.22 -8.45 -14.74
C LEU A 108 -1.03 -8.85 -13.87
N HIS A 109 -0.64 -7.96 -12.97
CA HIS A 109 0.32 -8.27 -11.92
C HIS A 109 -0.25 -9.38 -11.03
N GLU A 110 0.52 -10.45 -10.83
CA GLU A 110 0.16 -11.56 -9.93
C GLU A 110 -1.21 -12.20 -10.22
N GLY A 111 -1.66 -12.15 -11.48
CA GLY A 111 -2.97 -12.64 -11.88
C GLY A 111 -4.12 -11.83 -11.28
N GLY A 112 -3.93 -10.52 -11.11
CA GLY A 112 -4.96 -9.56 -10.71
C GLY A 112 -5.16 -9.42 -9.20
N SER A 113 -4.37 -10.11 -8.37
CA SER A 113 -4.58 -10.15 -6.92
C SER A 113 -4.64 -8.76 -6.28
N ARG A 114 -3.77 -7.84 -6.70
CA ARG A 114 -3.76 -6.49 -6.13
C ARG A 114 -4.99 -5.68 -6.51
N ALA A 115 -5.33 -5.68 -7.80
CA ALA A 115 -6.52 -4.99 -8.29
C ALA A 115 -7.78 -5.58 -7.63
N ALA A 116 -7.86 -6.91 -7.52
CA ALA A 116 -8.96 -7.60 -6.85
C ALA A 116 -9.09 -7.20 -5.39
N LEU A 117 -7.98 -7.10 -4.64
CA LEU A 117 -8.01 -6.66 -3.25
C LEU A 117 -8.58 -5.23 -3.13
N VAL A 118 -8.07 -4.29 -3.92
CA VAL A 118 -8.54 -2.89 -3.90
C VAL A 118 -10.02 -2.79 -4.21
N LEU A 119 -10.46 -3.43 -5.30
CA LEU A 119 -11.85 -3.42 -5.71
C LEU A 119 -12.76 -4.09 -4.67
N THR A 120 -12.29 -5.15 -4.00
CA THR A 120 -13.05 -5.84 -2.95
C THR A 120 -13.17 -4.99 -1.68
N LEU A 121 -12.08 -4.37 -1.24
CA LEU A 121 -12.09 -3.51 -0.05
C LEU A 121 -12.98 -2.28 -0.24
N ALA A 122 -13.10 -1.79 -1.46
CA ALA A 122 -13.94 -0.65 -1.82
C ALA A 122 -15.37 -1.02 -2.28
N ASP A 123 -15.78 -2.28 -2.15
CA ASP A 123 -17.09 -2.79 -2.62
C ASP A 123 -17.37 -2.62 -4.13
N ALA A 124 -16.34 -2.29 -4.92
CA ALA A 124 -16.41 -2.11 -6.36
C ALA A 124 -16.30 -3.46 -7.11
N THR A 125 -17.23 -4.38 -6.82
CA THR A 125 -17.18 -5.79 -7.29
C THR A 125 -18.00 -6.06 -8.55
N SER A 126 -18.62 -5.03 -9.14
CA SER A 126 -19.49 -5.17 -10.31
C SER A 126 -18.70 -5.39 -11.61
N ALA A 127 -19.33 -5.98 -12.63
CA ALA A 127 -18.75 -6.09 -13.96
C ALA A 127 -18.42 -4.71 -14.57
N GLN A 128 -19.17 -3.67 -14.20
CA GLN A 128 -18.87 -2.30 -14.62
C GLN A 128 -17.57 -1.79 -13.99
N ALA A 129 -17.31 -2.08 -12.71
CA ALA A 129 -16.05 -1.72 -12.05
C ALA A 129 -14.84 -2.42 -12.70
N VAL A 130 -14.97 -3.70 -13.06
CA VAL A 130 -13.93 -4.46 -13.80
C VAL A 130 -13.66 -3.86 -15.18
N ARG A 131 -14.70 -3.55 -15.96
CA ARG A 131 -14.55 -2.87 -17.26
C ARG A 131 -13.88 -1.50 -17.12
N ARG A 132 -14.26 -0.74 -16.10
CA ARG A 132 -13.68 0.57 -15.80
C ARG A 132 -12.21 0.46 -15.42
N PHE A 133 -11.84 -0.52 -14.59
CA PHE A 133 -10.46 -0.82 -14.28
C PHE A 133 -9.62 -1.02 -15.56
N PHE A 134 -10.09 -1.83 -16.50
CA PHE A 134 -9.35 -2.05 -17.75
C PHE A 134 -9.31 -0.81 -18.65
N SER A 135 -10.40 -0.03 -18.72
CA SER A 135 -10.41 1.25 -19.44
C SER A 135 -9.39 2.24 -18.88
N ILE A 136 -9.33 2.39 -17.55
CA ILE A 136 -8.34 3.26 -16.90
C ILE A 136 -6.93 2.72 -17.13
N LYS A 137 -6.70 1.41 -16.93
CA LYS A 137 -5.40 0.76 -17.13
C LYS A 137 -4.88 1.00 -18.56
N GLN A 138 -5.76 0.94 -19.55
CA GLN A 138 -5.43 1.23 -20.95
C GLN A 138 -5.03 2.71 -21.13
N ALA A 139 -5.79 3.64 -20.57
CA ALA A 139 -5.55 5.08 -20.71
C ALA A 139 -4.22 5.53 -20.07
N ILE A 140 -3.82 4.91 -18.96
CA ILE A 140 -2.61 5.29 -18.22
C ILE A 140 -1.37 4.48 -18.60
N LEU A 141 -1.52 3.50 -19.50
CA LEU A 141 -0.52 2.47 -19.77
C LEU A 141 0.84 3.10 -20.16
N PRO A 142 1.92 2.89 -19.39
CA PRO A 142 3.23 3.37 -19.78
C PRO A 142 3.79 2.58 -20.97
N SER A 143 4.78 3.15 -21.65
CA SER A 143 5.59 2.41 -22.62
C SER A 143 6.25 1.18 -21.99
N TRP A 144 6.50 0.13 -22.77
CA TRP A 144 6.85 -1.20 -22.25
C TRP A 144 8.13 -1.21 -21.38
N TRP A 145 9.14 -0.41 -21.75
CA TRP A 145 10.40 -0.28 -21.00
C TRP A 145 10.27 0.49 -19.67
N ARG A 146 9.09 1.03 -19.38
CA ARG A 146 8.75 1.76 -18.15
C ARG A 146 7.53 1.16 -17.44
N ALA A 147 7.10 -0.02 -17.88
CA ALA A 147 5.94 -0.68 -17.32
C ALA A 147 6.26 -1.23 -15.94
N ASN A 148 5.50 -0.78 -14.95
CA ASN A 148 5.38 -1.46 -13.68
C ASN A 148 3.93 -1.92 -13.51
N PRO A 149 3.60 -3.18 -13.87
CA PRO A 149 2.24 -3.72 -13.81
C PRO A 149 1.64 -3.61 -12.41
N GLU A 150 2.47 -3.76 -11.39
CA GLU A 150 2.10 -3.65 -9.99
C GLU A 150 1.49 -2.28 -9.66
N VAL A 151 2.23 -1.21 -9.96
CA VAL A 151 1.83 0.17 -9.70
C VAL A 151 0.65 0.56 -10.59
N THR A 152 0.63 0.07 -11.83
CA THR A 152 -0.43 0.37 -12.81
C THR A 152 -1.75 -0.27 -12.39
N ASP A 153 -1.75 -1.54 -11.99
CA ASP A 153 -2.94 -2.27 -11.56
C ASP A 153 -3.51 -1.67 -10.28
N LEU A 154 -2.64 -1.33 -9.31
CA LEU A 154 -3.05 -0.63 -8.10
C LEU A 154 -3.77 0.68 -8.43
N PHE A 155 -3.10 1.54 -9.20
CA PHE A 155 -3.62 2.86 -9.51
C PHE A 155 -4.92 2.80 -10.32
N ALA A 156 -5.00 1.91 -11.31
CA ALA A 156 -6.23 1.71 -12.08
C ALA A 156 -7.38 1.19 -11.21
N ALA A 157 -7.11 0.26 -10.29
CA ALA A 157 -8.13 -0.27 -9.39
C ALA A 157 -8.64 0.79 -8.40
N SER A 158 -7.75 1.63 -7.87
CA SER A 158 -8.11 2.73 -6.98
C SER A 158 -9.05 3.75 -7.64
N HIS A 159 -8.79 4.12 -8.89
CA HIS A 159 -9.67 5.03 -9.63
C HIS A 159 -10.97 4.34 -10.08
N ALA A 160 -10.91 3.07 -10.46
CA ALA A 160 -12.10 2.30 -10.82
C ALA A 160 -13.08 2.17 -9.64
N ALA A 161 -12.55 1.99 -8.43
CA ALA A 161 -13.29 1.94 -7.18
C ALA A 161 -14.00 3.26 -6.82
N ARG A 162 -13.56 4.39 -7.40
CA ARG A 162 -14.15 5.72 -7.21
C ARG A 162 -15.02 6.16 -8.38
N ASP A 163 -15.41 5.22 -9.23
CA ASP A 163 -16.20 5.47 -10.43
C ASP A 163 -15.58 6.45 -11.46
N GLU A 164 -14.27 6.67 -11.43
CA GLU A 164 -13.61 7.62 -12.34
C GLU A 164 -13.46 7.08 -13.78
N SER A 165 -13.48 7.95 -14.78
CA SER A 165 -13.26 7.56 -16.19
C SER A 165 -11.78 7.59 -16.57
N GLY A 166 -11.37 6.71 -17.50
CA GLY A 166 -10.00 6.65 -18.00
C GLY A 166 -9.51 7.99 -18.58
N ASP A 167 -10.35 8.66 -19.38
CA ASP A 167 -10.01 9.95 -19.98
C ASP A 167 -9.78 11.05 -18.93
N ASN A 168 -10.59 11.05 -17.86
CA ASN A 168 -10.43 12.01 -16.79
C ASN A 168 -9.12 11.75 -16.02
N VAL A 169 -8.85 10.49 -15.65
CA VAL A 169 -7.61 10.11 -14.96
C VAL A 169 -6.38 10.47 -15.80
N GLN A 170 -6.40 10.18 -17.10
CA GLN A 170 -5.31 10.53 -18.01
C GLN A 170 -5.09 12.05 -18.06
N ARG A 171 -6.15 12.84 -18.28
CA ARG A 171 -6.08 14.30 -18.35
C ARG A 171 -5.53 14.91 -17.06
N GLN A 172 -6.02 14.47 -15.92
CA GLN A 172 -5.54 14.94 -14.61
C GLN A 172 -4.07 14.62 -14.41
N ARG A 173 -3.62 13.43 -14.83
CA ARG A 173 -2.22 13.02 -14.73
C ARG A 173 -1.32 13.83 -15.64
N GLU A 174 -1.74 14.12 -16.88
CA GLU A 174 -0.98 14.96 -17.81
C GLU A 174 -0.84 16.39 -17.26
N ALA A 175 -1.93 16.97 -16.76
CA ALA A 175 -1.91 18.28 -16.12
C ALA A 175 -0.99 18.32 -14.88
N ALA A 176 -1.09 17.32 -14.00
CA ALA A 176 -0.24 17.23 -12.82
C ALA A 176 1.24 17.02 -13.20
N MET A 177 1.54 16.25 -14.24
CA MET A 177 2.92 15.99 -14.68
C MET A 177 3.63 17.27 -15.15
N ALA A 178 2.90 18.18 -15.81
CA ALA A 178 3.45 19.48 -16.23
C ALA A 178 3.99 20.30 -15.05
N VAL A 179 3.30 20.27 -13.91
CA VAL A 179 3.72 20.96 -12.68
C VAL A 179 5.08 20.46 -12.19
N PHE A 180 5.22 19.14 -12.03
CA PHE A 180 6.47 18.55 -11.53
C PHE A 180 7.60 18.58 -12.57
N GLU A 181 7.29 18.63 -13.86
CA GLU A 181 8.30 18.75 -14.92
C GLU A 181 8.98 20.12 -14.95
N ALA A 182 8.21 21.17 -14.64
CA ALA A 182 8.69 22.54 -14.58
C ALA A 182 9.71 22.77 -13.45
N ASP A 183 9.63 22.02 -12.36
CA ASP A 183 10.51 22.17 -11.20
C ASP A 183 11.78 21.29 -11.27
N GLN A 184 12.96 21.88 -11.10
CA GLN A 184 14.24 21.17 -11.22
C GLN A 184 14.41 20.08 -10.15
N ALA A 185 13.93 20.32 -8.93
CA ALA A 185 14.08 19.42 -7.79
C ALA A 185 13.13 18.21 -7.85
N ALA A 186 11.98 18.35 -8.51
CA ALA A 186 10.98 17.30 -8.66
C ALA A 186 10.91 16.67 -10.06
N ARG A 187 11.60 17.21 -11.07
CA ARG A 187 11.57 16.71 -12.46
C ARG A 187 11.85 15.21 -12.58
N GLY A 188 12.79 14.68 -11.79
CA GLY A 188 13.11 13.25 -11.76
C GLY A 188 11.95 12.37 -11.25
N LEU A 189 11.03 12.94 -10.48
CA LEU A 189 9.87 12.28 -9.88
C LEU A 189 8.55 12.67 -10.55
N LYS A 190 8.58 13.41 -11.68
CA LYS A 190 7.37 14.02 -12.26
C LYS A 190 6.20 13.07 -12.47
N ARG A 191 6.47 11.82 -12.86
CA ARG A 191 5.43 10.80 -13.06
C ARG A 191 4.84 10.30 -11.76
N GLU A 192 5.69 10.14 -10.76
CA GLU A 192 5.26 9.70 -9.44
C GLU A 192 4.50 10.81 -8.73
N GLY A 193 5.01 12.04 -8.71
CA GLY A 193 4.29 13.20 -8.20
C GLY A 193 2.93 13.35 -8.86
N ALA A 194 2.86 13.28 -10.20
CA ALA A 194 1.60 13.32 -10.93
C ALA A 194 0.65 12.18 -10.56
N ARG A 195 1.16 10.93 -10.55
CA ARG A 195 0.37 9.75 -10.16
C ARG A 195 -0.17 9.90 -8.75
N LEU A 196 0.65 10.27 -7.78
CA LEU A 196 0.25 10.38 -6.38
C LEU A 196 -0.70 11.56 -6.16
N SER A 197 -0.48 12.70 -6.81
CA SER A 197 -1.41 13.84 -6.76
C SER A 197 -2.81 13.43 -7.23
N VAL A 198 -2.90 12.71 -8.34
CA VAL A 198 -4.17 12.20 -8.87
C VAL A 198 -4.75 11.09 -7.97
N LEU A 199 -3.92 10.17 -7.45
CA LEU A 199 -4.36 9.10 -6.56
C LEU A 199 -4.97 9.63 -5.25
N TYR A 200 -4.34 10.62 -4.65
CA TYR A 200 -4.77 11.23 -3.39
C TYR A 200 -5.67 12.46 -3.60
N GLN A 201 -6.06 12.75 -4.85
CA GLN A 201 -6.90 13.88 -5.24
C GLN A 201 -6.39 15.23 -4.69
N GLN A 202 -5.07 15.40 -4.66
CA GLN A 202 -4.42 16.62 -4.19
C GLN A 202 -4.00 17.51 -5.36
N PRO A 203 -4.09 18.84 -5.23
CA PRO A 203 -3.56 19.76 -6.23
C PRO A 203 -2.04 19.58 -6.38
N ALA A 204 -1.57 19.37 -7.61
CA ALA A 204 -0.16 19.07 -7.89
C ALA A 204 0.81 20.17 -7.40
N ASN A 205 0.39 21.44 -7.44
CA ASN A 205 1.18 22.56 -6.91
C ASN A 205 1.36 22.48 -5.39
N GLU A 206 0.32 22.06 -4.66
CA GLU A 206 0.40 21.88 -3.21
C GLU A 206 1.28 20.69 -2.85
N VAL A 207 1.14 19.57 -3.57
CA VAL A 207 1.99 18.38 -3.38
C VAL A 207 3.46 18.73 -3.66
N LEU A 208 3.75 19.47 -4.74
CA LEU A 208 5.10 19.93 -5.05
C LEU A 208 5.66 20.83 -3.93
N SER A 209 4.88 21.81 -3.48
CA SER A 209 5.29 22.71 -2.39
C SER A 209 5.59 21.94 -1.10
N ARG A 210 4.71 21.02 -0.68
CA ARG A 210 4.91 20.15 0.48
C ARG A 210 6.14 19.27 0.30
N PHE A 211 6.34 18.68 -0.88
CA PHE A 211 7.52 17.85 -1.16
C PHE A 211 8.83 18.62 -0.99
N LEU A 212 8.92 19.84 -1.53
CA LEU A 212 10.11 20.68 -1.38
C LEU A 212 10.37 21.05 0.08
N ALA A 213 9.32 21.43 0.82
CA ALA A 213 9.41 21.73 2.24
C ALA A 213 9.85 20.51 3.07
N LEU A 214 9.27 19.34 2.81
CA LEU A 214 9.65 18.08 3.45
C LEU A 214 11.11 17.73 3.14
N ARG A 215 11.55 17.84 1.88
CA ARG A 215 12.93 17.51 1.47
C ARG A 215 13.96 18.34 2.23
N GLU A 216 13.65 19.60 2.54
CA GLU A 216 14.51 20.44 3.35
C GLU A 216 14.43 20.04 4.83
N ALA A 217 13.22 19.93 5.38
CA ALA A 217 13.00 19.66 6.79
C ALA A 217 13.59 18.32 7.26
N VAL A 218 13.49 17.25 6.44
CA VAL A 218 14.05 15.93 6.78
C VAL A 218 15.56 15.96 7.04
N LYS A 219 16.30 16.98 6.56
CA LYS A 219 17.74 17.09 6.84
C LYS A 219 18.06 17.18 8.33
N ALA A 220 17.16 17.77 9.12
CA ALA A 220 17.28 17.89 10.57
C ALA A 220 16.90 16.59 11.32
N HIS A 221 16.10 15.71 10.69
CA HIS A 221 15.59 14.47 11.29
C HIS A 221 16.44 13.27 10.85
N ARG A 222 17.55 13.02 11.53
CA ARG A 222 18.54 11.99 11.11
C ARG A 222 17.91 10.62 10.87
N LYS A 223 17.02 10.15 11.75
CA LYS A 223 16.39 8.81 11.62
C LYS A 223 15.57 8.70 10.34
N ILE A 224 14.74 9.71 10.08
CA ILE A 224 13.91 9.83 8.89
C ILE A 224 14.79 9.95 7.63
N ARG A 225 15.81 10.83 7.66
CA ARG A 225 16.73 11.05 6.54
C ARG A 225 17.45 9.79 6.05
N TYR A 226 17.98 8.99 6.97
CA TYR A 226 18.78 7.82 6.61
C TYR A 226 17.95 6.59 6.24
N THR A 227 16.68 6.57 6.61
CA THR A 227 15.80 5.43 6.36
C THR A 227 14.82 5.67 5.21
N GLY A 228 14.53 6.92 4.89
CA GLY A 228 13.66 7.29 3.78
C GLY A 228 14.40 7.69 2.51
N ASN A 229 13.64 8.06 1.48
CA ASN A 229 14.15 8.53 0.20
C ASN A 229 13.16 9.50 -0.44
N HIS A 230 13.53 10.10 -1.59
CA HIS A 230 12.68 11.10 -2.23
C HIS A 230 11.31 10.57 -2.70
N HIS A 231 11.19 9.28 -3.00
CA HIS A 231 9.90 8.65 -3.35
C HIS A 231 8.96 8.64 -2.13
N ILE A 232 9.49 8.31 -0.94
CA ILE A 232 8.73 8.35 0.31
C ILE A 232 8.28 9.79 0.62
N TRP A 233 9.17 10.78 0.47
CA TRP A 233 8.80 12.18 0.72
C TRP A 233 7.73 12.70 -0.25
N MET A 234 7.76 12.26 -1.52
CA MET A 234 6.73 12.60 -2.50
C MET A 234 5.38 11.96 -2.15
N GLU A 235 5.40 10.71 -1.70
CA GLU A 235 4.20 10.03 -1.20
C GLU A 235 3.62 10.72 0.03
N TRP A 236 4.47 11.06 0.99
CA TRP A 236 4.10 11.82 2.19
C TRP A 236 3.49 13.18 1.84
N ALA A 237 4.10 13.92 0.92
CA ALA A 237 3.56 15.18 0.44
C ALA A 237 2.16 15.01 -0.17
N ALA A 238 1.95 13.95 -0.95
CA ALA A 238 0.66 13.64 -1.56
C ALA A 238 -0.37 13.11 -0.55
N GLN A 239 0.06 12.54 0.57
CA GLN A 239 -0.79 12.18 1.72
C GLN A 239 -1.05 13.37 2.65
N GLY A 240 -0.49 14.55 2.37
CA GLY A 240 -0.69 15.76 3.16
C GLY A 240 0.25 15.90 4.37
N VAL A 241 1.30 15.09 4.47
CA VAL A 241 2.36 15.26 5.49
C VAL A 241 3.07 16.59 5.26
N THR A 242 3.34 17.29 6.36
CA THR A 242 4.05 18.56 6.40
C THR A 242 5.30 18.46 7.29
N PRO A 243 6.23 19.44 7.23
CA PRO A 243 7.37 19.48 8.14
C PRO A 243 7.01 19.39 9.63
N ALA A 244 5.85 19.92 10.03
CA ALA A 244 5.39 19.90 11.42
C ALA A 244 5.05 18.49 11.92
N ASP A 245 4.82 17.54 11.02
CA ASP A 245 4.49 16.15 11.34
C ASP A 245 5.74 15.27 11.57
N LEU A 246 6.91 15.72 11.12
CA LEU A 246 8.15 14.94 11.21
C LEU A 246 8.54 14.57 12.66
N PRO A 247 8.44 15.45 13.67
CA PRO A 247 8.71 15.07 15.05
C PRO A 247 7.78 13.97 15.55
N VAL A 248 6.50 13.99 15.15
CA VAL A 248 5.51 12.98 15.54
C VAL A 248 5.83 11.63 14.90
N ILE A 249 6.13 11.62 13.61
CA ILE A 249 6.51 10.38 12.91
C ILE A 249 7.82 9.82 13.48
N GLU A 250 8.80 10.67 13.83
CA GLU A 250 10.03 10.24 14.48
C GLU A 250 9.78 9.65 15.88
N ALA A 251 8.90 10.25 16.67
CA ALA A 251 8.47 9.69 17.97
C ALA A 251 7.76 8.33 17.81
N ASN A 252 6.91 8.18 16.80
CA ASN A 252 6.28 6.89 16.47
C ASN A 252 7.33 5.85 16.06
N MET A 253 8.38 6.24 15.31
CA MET A 253 9.49 5.32 15.02
C MET A 253 10.22 4.87 16.29
N GLU A 254 10.38 5.75 17.28
CA GLU A 254 11.00 5.40 18.55
C GLU A 254 10.15 4.42 19.36
N ALA A 255 8.84 4.67 19.46
CA ALA A 255 7.90 3.75 20.08
C ALA A 255 7.90 2.37 19.39
N LEU A 256 7.99 2.36 18.06
CA LEU A 256 8.05 1.16 17.22
C LEU A 256 9.47 0.56 17.10
N SER A 257 10.34 0.77 18.09
CA SER A 257 11.72 0.27 18.08
C SER A 257 11.84 -1.26 17.90
N LYS A 258 10.82 -2.03 18.31
CA LYS A 258 10.72 -3.49 18.10
C LYS A 258 10.49 -3.88 16.63
N VAL A 259 10.00 -2.97 15.79
CA VAL A 259 9.78 -3.22 14.36
C VAL A 259 11.14 -3.22 13.65
N PRO A 260 11.46 -4.22 12.81
CA PRO A 260 12.71 -4.21 12.05
C PRO A 260 12.74 -3.03 11.05
N GLN A 261 13.92 -2.44 10.82
CA GLN A 261 14.08 -1.33 9.87
C GLN A 261 14.27 -1.80 8.41
N THR A 262 14.32 -3.12 8.16
CA THR A 262 14.46 -3.70 6.82
C THR A 262 13.51 -3.03 5.85
N GLY A 263 14.00 -2.51 4.72
CA GLY A 263 13.14 -1.89 3.70
C GLY A 263 12.32 -0.68 4.14
N ALA A 264 12.73 0.03 5.18
CA ALA A 264 12.02 1.15 5.78
C ALA A 264 10.71 0.77 6.52
N ALA A 265 10.54 -0.48 6.96
CA ALA A 265 9.32 -0.97 7.63
C ALA A 265 8.84 -0.07 8.75
N ARG A 266 9.74 0.22 9.70
CA ARG A 266 9.42 1.03 10.88
C ARG A 266 9.06 2.47 10.51
N LEU A 267 9.75 3.07 9.53
CA LEU A 267 9.41 4.41 9.01
C LEU A 267 8.00 4.41 8.40
N ARG A 268 7.71 3.40 7.58
CA ARG A 268 6.39 3.22 6.96
C ARG A 268 5.29 2.99 7.99
N LEU A 269 5.53 2.12 8.97
CA LEU A 269 4.55 1.85 10.01
C LEU A 269 4.31 3.08 10.90
N ALA A 270 5.37 3.83 11.25
CA ALA A 270 5.25 5.08 12.01
C ALA A 270 4.40 6.13 11.26
N GLN A 271 4.59 6.25 9.94
CA GLN A 271 3.78 7.09 9.08
C GLN A 271 2.32 6.61 9.03
N LEU A 272 2.09 5.30 8.93
CA LEU A 272 0.75 4.74 8.93
C LEU A 272 0.01 5.00 10.25
N VAL A 273 0.68 4.86 11.40
CA VAL A 273 0.12 5.22 12.71
C VAL A 273 -0.28 6.71 12.72
N TRP A 274 0.60 7.60 12.28
CA TRP A 274 0.26 9.03 12.15
C TRP A 274 -0.94 9.27 11.23
N LEU A 275 -1.03 8.56 10.10
CA LEU A 275 -2.11 8.71 9.15
C LEU A 275 -3.47 8.25 9.72
N GLY A 276 -3.47 7.15 10.48
CA GLY A 276 -4.67 6.59 11.11
C GLY A 276 -5.25 7.48 12.22
N GLU A 277 -4.45 8.39 12.78
CA GLU A 277 -4.87 9.34 13.82
C GLU A 277 -5.47 10.64 13.25
N ARG A 278 -5.41 10.86 11.94
CA ARG A 278 -5.99 12.06 11.33
C ARG A 278 -7.52 12.01 11.40
N THR A 279 -8.10 12.90 12.18
CA THR A 279 -9.55 13.06 12.36
C THR A 279 -10.23 13.87 11.24
N ASP A 280 -9.48 14.34 10.24
CA ASP A 280 -10.01 15.15 9.14
C ASP A 280 -10.89 14.35 8.15
N GLY A 281 -11.09 13.05 8.37
CA GLY A 281 -12.02 12.20 7.63
C GLY A 281 -11.68 12.01 6.15
N SER A 282 -10.58 12.60 5.67
CA SER A 282 -10.31 12.75 4.24
C SER A 282 -9.72 11.49 3.58
N LEU A 283 -9.32 10.48 4.37
CA LEU A 283 -8.45 9.41 3.86
C LEU A 283 -8.85 7.98 4.28
N GLY A 284 -10.08 7.66 4.71
CA GLY A 284 -10.43 6.28 5.16
C GLY A 284 -10.06 5.16 4.18
N ALA A 285 -10.44 5.28 2.90
CA ALA A 285 -10.01 4.33 1.85
C ALA A 285 -8.53 4.50 1.44
N LEU A 286 -7.97 5.70 1.60
CA LEU A 286 -6.57 6.03 1.31
C LEU A 286 -5.60 5.52 2.38
N ALA A 287 -6.03 5.34 3.62
CA ALA A 287 -5.30 4.72 4.71
C ALA A 287 -5.14 3.22 4.47
N ALA A 288 -6.19 2.52 4.01
CA ALA A 288 -6.11 1.13 3.57
C ALA A 288 -5.19 0.96 2.34
N MET A 289 -5.25 1.88 1.37
CA MET A 289 -4.34 1.91 0.23
C MET A 289 -2.89 2.18 0.64
N SER A 290 -2.66 3.12 1.57
CA SER A 290 -1.33 3.44 2.10
C SER A 290 -0.78 2.26 2.90
N ALA A 291 -1.62 1.57 3.69
CA ALA A 291 -1.27 0.35 4.42
C ALA A 291 -0.82 -0.76 3.47
N MET A 292 -1.54 -0.94 2.37
CA MET A 292 -1.20 -1.92 1.34
C MET A 292 0.09 -1.54 0.59
N ILE A 293 0.28 -0.28 0.21
CA ILE A 293 1.51 0.21 -0.44
C ILE A 293 2.72 -0.01 0.47
N ALA A 294 2.59 0.34 1.76
CA ALA A 294 3.61 0.14 2.77
C ALA A 294 3.92 -1.35 2.99
N ALA A 295 2.90 -2.20 3.11
CA ALA A 295 3.05 -3.64 3.33
C ALA A 295 3.66 -4.36 2.11
N GLN A 296 3.38 -3.90 0.89
CA GLN A 296 3.93 -4.46 -0.35
C GLN A 296 5.39 -4.04 -0.57
N THR A 297 5.73 -2.78 -0.29
CA THR A 297 7.12 -2.30 -0.28
C THR A 297 7.98 -3.19 0.63
N MET A 298 7.41 -3.63 1.74
CA MET A 298 8.07 -4.50 2.71
C MET A 298 8.21 -5.95 2.27
N ALA A 299 7.15 -6.55 1.71
CA ALA A 299 7.21 -7.92 1.21
C ALA A 299 8.20 -8.08 0.04
N ILE A 300 8.27 -7.09 -0.86
CA ILE A 300 9.21 -7.09 -2.00
C ILE A 300 10.67 -7.05 -1.50
N ILE A 301 10.95 -6.27 -0.46
CA ILE A 301 12.31 -6.17 0.10
C ILE A 301 12.69 -7.42 0.90
N ALA A 302 11.75 -8.04 1.63
CA ALA A 302 11.98 -9.31 2.32
C ALA A 302 12.38 -10.44 1.36
N ILE A 303 11.70 -10.55 0.20
CA ILE A 303 12.04 -11.51 -0.87
C ILE A 303 13.42 -11.17 -1.48
N THR A 304 13.70 -9.89 -1.72
CA THR A 304 14.98 -9.46 -2.30
C THR A 304 16.16 -9.72 -1.34
N SER A 305 15.98 -9.50 -0.03
CA SER A 305 16.98 -9.82 1.00
C SER A 305 17.19 -11.32 1.22
N ALA A 306 16.14 -12.13 1.07
CA ALA A 306 16.26 -13.59 1.09
C ALA A 306 17.00 -14.10 -0.15
N THR A 307 16.83 -13.45 -1.30
CA THR A 307 17.51 -13.83 -2.55
C THR A 307 18.99 -13.44 -2.55
N THR A 308 19.36 -12.28 -1.99
CA THR A 308 20.78 -11.89 -1.88
C THR A 308 21.54 -12.73 -0.83
N ALA A 309 20.89 -13.18 0.24
CA ALA A 309 21.49 -14.10 1.22
C ALA A 309 21.75 -15.51 0.64
N VAL A 310 20.87 -15.99 -0.25
CA VAL A 310 21.07 -17.27 -0.95
C VAL A 310 22.16 -17.17 -2.03
N VAL A 311 22.26 -16.05 -2.76
CA VAL A 311 23.33 -15.86 -3.76
C VAL A 311 24.71 -15.69 -3.10
N ALA A 312 24.79 -15.02 -1.95
CA ALA A 312 26.03 -14.89 -1.20
C ALA A 312 26.52 -16.21 -0.56
N THR A 313 25.61 -17.16 -0.29
CA THR A 313 25.98 -18.50 0.23
C THR A 313 26.27 -19.52 -0.87
N SER A 314 25.76 -19.34 -2.10
CA SER A 314 26.09 -20.21 -3.24
C SER A 314 27.33 -19.78 -4.04
N ALA A 315 27.80 -18.54 -3.89
CA ALA A 315 29.03 -18.03 -4.53
C ALA A 315 30.30 -18.20 -3.67
N GLY A 316 30.16 -18.79 -2.48
CA GLY A 316 31.26 -19.07 -1.54
C GLY A 316 31.56 -20.57 -1.39
N ARG A 317 31.48 -21.35 -2.47
CA ARG A 317 31.97 -22.73 -2.54
C ARG A 317 32.89 -22.91 -3.72
#